data_AF-A0A356W589-F1
#
_entry.id   AF-A0A356W589-F1
#
_cell.length_a   1.000
_cell.length_b   1.000
_cell.length_c   1.000
_cell.angle_alpha   90.00
_cell.angle_beta   90.00
_cell.angle_gamma   90.00
#
_symmetry.space_group_name_H-M   'P 1'
#
loop_
_entity.id
_entity.type
_entity.pdbx_description
1 polymer ?
#
loop_
_entity_poly.entity_id
_entity_poly.type
_entity_poly.pdbx_seq_one_letter_code
_entity_poly.pdbx_strand_id
1 'polypeptide(L)'
;TSSTGLYGNFGQANYGAAKLGVVGMMNTLKIEGAKNNIKINAVCPIAATRMTQGLMPDEVLAQLKPEYVTPGVMNLVKDDAPSGMILSAGAGAFSMARIVETEGVFVGQGEGLSAEAVAAKWDQITDVATTKPAFQSGGEHGQNIFAAVAAGMKG
;
A
#
# COMPACT_ATOMS: atom_id res chain seq x y z
N THR A 1 -4.32 4.40 -8.69
CA THR A 1 -5.20 4.27 -7.51
C THR A 1 -5.74 5.66 -7.13
N SER A 2 -6.21 5.87 -5.90
CA SER A 2 -6.62 7.15 -5.31
C SER A 2 -6.48 7.08 -3.78
N SER A 3 -6.61 8.22 -3.09
CA SER A 3 -6.66 8.26 -1.62
C SER A 3 -7.84 7.45 -1.07
N THR A 4 -9.02 7.55 -1.70
CA THR A 4 -10.18 6.72 -1.36
C THR A 4 -9.90 5.22 -1.48
N GLY A 5 -9.10 4.80 -2.48
CA GLY A 5 -8.70 3.41 -2.62
C GLY A 5 -7.75 2.96 -1.51
N LEU A 6 -6.77 3.81 -1.16
CA LEU A 6 -5.75 3.46 -0.17
C LEU A 6 -6.25 3.56 1.29
N TYR A 7 -7.13 4.52 1.58
CA TYR A 7 -7.45 4.93 2.95
C TYR A 7 -8.95 5.02 3.23
N GLY A 8 -9.80 4.84 2.21
CA GLY A 8 -11.25 4.99 2.32
C GLY A 8 -11.75 6.43 2.19
N ASN A 9 -13.04 6.56 1.87
CA ASN A 9 -13.78 7.82 1.91
C ASN A 9 -15.28 7.52 2.05
N PHE A 10 -16.00 8.31 2.85
CA PHE A 10 -17.42 8.08 3.11
C PHE A 10 -18.24 8.12 1.80
N GLY A 11 -19.20 7.21 1.66
CA GLY A 11 -20.08 7.14 0.48
C GLY A 11 -19.41 6.66 -0.81
N GLN A 12 -18.16 6.20 -0.76
CA GLN A 12 -17.38 5.81 -1.94
C GLN A 12 -16.90 4.35 -1.93
N ALA A 13 -17.63 3.43 -1.31
CA ALA A 13 -17.23 2.03 -1.18
C ALA A 13 -16.89 1.37 -2.54
N ASN A 14 -17.72 1.59 -3.55
CA ASN A 14 -17.51 1.12 -4.93
C ASN A 14 -16.23 1.70 -5.56
N TYR A 15 -16.02 3.01 -5.44
CA TYR A 15 -14.86 3.69 -5.99
C TYR A 15 -13.57 3.29 -5.27
N GLY A 16 -13.61 3.19 -3.93
CA GLY A 16 -12.49 2.73 -3.11
C GLY A 16 -12.08 1.31 -3.48
N ALA A 17 -13.03 0.38 -3.53
CA ALA A 17 -12.77 -1.01 -3.94
C ALA A 17 -12.13 -1.08 -5.34
N ALA A 18 -12.70 -0.37 -6.32
CA ALA A 18 -12.16 -0.35 -7.67
C ALA A 18 -10.73 0.22 -7.72
N LYS A 19 -10.46 1.31 -6.99
CA LYS A 19 -9.14 1.97 -7.00
C LYS A 19 -8.07 1.17 -6.27
N LEU A 20 -8.41 0.49 -5.17
CA LEU A 20 -7.49 -0.44 -4.52
C LEU A 20 -7.25 -1.70 -5.34
N GLY A 21 -8.25 -2.17 -6.09
CA GLY A 21 -8.11 -3.27 -7.05
C GLY A 21 -7.00 -3.02 -8.09
N VAL A 22 -6.79 -1.77 -8.51
CA VAL A 22 -5.65 -1.40 -9.38
C VAL A 22 -4.30 -1.67 -8.72
N VAL A 23 -4.19 -1.47 -7.40
CA VAL A 23 -2.96 -1.81 -6.64
C VAL A 23 -2.77 -3.32 -6.57
N GLY A 24 -3.85 -4.08 -6.35
CA GLY A 24 -3.81 -5.54 -6.41
C GLY A 24 -3.32 -6.04 -7.77
N MET A 25 -3.84 -5.48 -8.86
CA MET A 25 -3.40 -5.79 -10.23
C MET A 25 -1.92 -5.43 -10.45
N MET A 26 -1.48 -4.24 -10.00
CA MET A 26 -0.07 -3.81 -10.06
C MET A 26 0.86 -4.81 -9.36
N ASN A 27 0.47 -5.30 -8.17
CA ASN A 27 1.27 -6.23 -7.37
C ASN A 27 1.53 -7.56 -8.08
N THR A 28 0.58 -8.06 -8.87
CA THR A 28 0.78 -9.28 -9.66
C THR A 28 1.55 -8.97 -10.95
N LEU A 29 1.13 -7.95 -11.70
CA LEU A 29 1.74 -7.63 -13.00
C LEU A 29 3.21 -7.24 -12.89
N LYS A 30 3.65 -6.60 -11.79
CA LYS A 30 5.07 -6.28 -11.57
C LYS A 30 5.95 -7.54 -11.51
N ILE A 31 5.39 -8.66 -11.04
CA ILE A 31 6.10 -9.94 -10.92
C ILE A 31 6.09 -10.64 -12.27
N GLU A 32 4.92 -10.75 -12.91
CA GLU A 32 4.78 -11.41 -14.22
C GLU A 32 5.60 -10.71 -15.31
N GLY A 33 5.62 -9.37 -15.31
CA GLY A 33 6.33 -8.54 -16.27
C GLY A 33 7.84 -8.46 -16.03
N ALA A 34 8.33 -8.85 -14.86
CA ALA A 34 9.73 -8.67 -14.48
C ALA A 34 10.71 -9.35 -15.46
N LYS A 35 10.39 -10.58 -15.91
CA LYS A 35 11.21 -11.34 -16.86
C LYS A 35 11.33 -10.66 -18.24
N ASN A 36 10.42 -9.75 -18.56
CA ASN A 36 10.36 -9.00 -19.81
C ASN A 36 10.77 -7.54 -19.63
N ASN A 37 11.36 -7.18 -18.49
CA ASN A 37 11.69 -5.80 -18.12
C ASN A 37 10.49 -4.83 -18.15
N ILE A 38 9.28 -5.34 -17.94
CA ILE A 38 8.06 -4.51 -17.87
C ILE A 38 7.91 -4.02 -16.43
N LYS A 39 7.94 -2.70 -16.24
CA LYS A 39 7.78 -2.04 -14.93
C LYS A 39 6.33 -1.59 -14.76
N ILE A 40 5.76 -1.88 -13.59
CA ILE A 40 4.35 -1.59 -13.32
C ILE A 40 4.27 -0.80 -12.02
N ASN A 41 3.78 0.43 -12.08
CA ASN A 41 3.64 1.34 -10.93
C ASN A 41 2.22 1.90 -10.86
N ALA A 42 1.83 2.44 -9.70
CA ALA A 42 0.57 3.12 -9.49
C ALA A 42 0.79 4.56 -9.02
N VAL A 43 -0.14 5.44 -9.42
CA VAL A 43 -0.19 6.82 -8.96
C VAL A 43 -1.44 7.04 -8.12
N CYS A 44 -1.30 7.75 -7.01
CA CYS A 44 -2.35 8.29 -6.16
C CYS A 44 -2.34 9.83 -6.30
N PRO A 45 -3.00 10.38 -7.32
CA PRO A 45 -2.94 11.81 -7.60
C PRO A 45 -3.89 12.60 -6.69
N ILE A 46 -3.48 13.82 -6.36
CA ILE A 46 -4.33 14.88 -5.82
C ILE A 46 -4.26 16.05 -6.79
N ALA A 47 -5.32 16.22 -7.58
CA ALA A 47 -5.42 17.26 -8.60
C ALA A 47 -6.85 17.80 -8.69
N ALA A 48 -6.97 19.09 -9.00
CA ALA A 48 -8.20 19.73 -9.39
C ALA A 48 -8.65 19.17 -10.73
N THR A 49 -9.80 18.52 -10.72
CA THR A 49 -10.45 17.96 -11.91
C THR A 49 -11.94 18.29 -11.85
N ARG A 50 -12.68 17.97 -12.91
CA ARG A 50 -14.14 18.03 -12.89
C ARG A 50 -14.75 17.25 -11.72
N MET A 51 -14.10 16.17 -11.28
CA MET A 51 -14.58 15.35 -10.15
C MET A 51 -14.38 16.02 -8.77
N THR A 52 -13.51 17.03 -8.66
CA THR A 52 -13.21 17.70 -7.39
C THR A 52 -13.79 19.12 -7.32
N GLN A 53 -14.49 19.56 -8.36
CA GLN A 53 -15.19 20.85 -8.37
C GLN A 53 -16.26 20.89 -7.28
N GLY A 54 -16.30 21.99 -6.52
CA GLY A 54 -17.24 22.17 -5.42
C GLY A 54 -16.93 21.36 -4.15
N LEU A 55 -15.88 20.54 -4.15
CA LEU A 55 -15.44 19.81 -2.94
C LEU A 55 -14.43 20.61 -2.10
N MET A 56 -13.77 21.60 -2.70
CA MET A 56 -12.70 22.38 -2.07
C MET A 56 -12.83 23.86 -2.47
N PRO A 57 -12.34 24.80 -1.64
CA PRO A 57 -12.26 26.21 -2.02
C PRO A 57 -11.44 26.43 -3.30
N ASP A 58 -11.81 27.44 -4.08
CA ASP A 58 -11.15 27.73 -5.37
C ASP A 58 -9.65 28.02 -5.22
N GLU A 59 -9.24 28.66 -4.13
CA GLU A 59 -7.84 28.92 -3.82
C GLU A 59 -7.03 27.62 -3.68
N VAL A 60 -7.63 26.58 -3.08
CA VAL A 60 -7.00 25.26 -2.96
C VAL A 60 -6.96 24.57 -4.32
N LEU A 61 -8.05 24.63 -5.10
CA LEU A 61 -8.10 24.04 -6.44
C LEU A 61 -7.06 24.66 -7.38
N ALA A 62 -6.77 25.96 -7.24
CA ALA A 62 -5.74 26.65 -8.02
C ALA A 62 -4.31 26.10 -7.78
N GLN A 63 -4.07 25.48 -6.62
CA GLN A 63 -2.79 24.85 -6.27
C GLN A 63 -2.72 23.36 -6.64
N LEU A 64 -3.82 22.77 -7.12
CA LEU A 64 -3.92 21.35 -7.45
C LEU A 64 -3.88 21.11 -8.96
N LYS A 65 -3.05 21.86 -9.69
CA LYS A 65 -2.95 21.70 -11.15
C LYS A 65 -2.49 20.29 -11.52
N PRO A 66 -3.14 19.60 -12.48
CA PRO A 66 -2.71 18.27 -12.94
C PRO A 66 -1.23 18.21 -13.35
N GLU A 67 -0.69 19.31 -13.88
CA GLU A 67 0.71 19.46 -14.27
C GLU A 67 1.68 19.26 -13.11
N TYR A 68 1.24 19.49 -11.87
CA TYR A 68 2.05 19.26 -10.68
C TYR A 68 2.21 17.78 -10.32
N VAL A 69 1.43 16.89 -10.94
CA VAL A 69 1.58 15.44 -10.83
C VAL A 69 2.56 14.91 -11.89
N THR A 70 2.65 15.57 -13.04
CA THR A 70 3.41 15.13 -14.23
C THR A 70 4.86 14.75 -13.94
N PRO A 71 5.67 15.55 -13.21
CA PRO A 71 7.06 15.18 -12.93
C PRO A 71 7.20 13.82 -12.22
N GLY A 72 6.29 13.53 -11.29
CA GLY A 72 6.24 12.25 -10.59
C GLY A 72 5.92 11.09 -11.53
N VAL A 73 4.96 11.28 -12.44
CA VAL A 73 4.59 10.27 -13.45
C VAL A 73 5.74 9.99 -14.41
N MET A 74 6.44 11.03 -14.88
CA MET A 74 7.60 10.88 -15.76
C MET A 74 8.71 10.05 -15.10
N ASN A 75 8.91 10.21 -13.79
CA ASN A 75 9.89 9.41 -13.04
C ASN A 75 9.51 7.93 -12.90
N LEU A 76 8.24 7.55 -13.12
CA LEU A 76 7.76 6.17 -13.05
C LEU A 76 7.80 5.42 -14.39
N VAL A 77 8.15 6.10 -15.48
CA VAL A 77 8.16 5.54 -16.84
C VAL A 77 9.53 5.63 -17.54
N LYS A 78 10.54 6.14 -16.84
CA LYS A 78 11.94 6.16 -17.31
C LYS A 78 12.57 4.76 -17.30
N ASP A 79 13.71 4.60 -17.97
CA ASP A 79 14.37 3.28 -18.11
C ASP A 79 14.78 2.66 -16.76
N ASP A 80 15.22 3.49 -15.80
CA ASP A 80 15.57 3.09 -14.43
C ASP A 80 14.39 3.28 -13.45
N ALA A 81 13.15 3.28 -13.94
CA ALA A 81 11.97 3.40 -13.09
C ALA A 81 11.88 2.23 -12.10
N PRO A 82 11.31 2.48 -10.89
CA PRO A 82 10.97 1.41 -9.97
C PRO A 82 9.89 0.49 -10.57
N SER A 83 9.62 -0.63 -9.91
CA SER A 83 8.44 -1.46 -10.18
C SER A 83 7.71 -1.76 -8.87
N GLY A 84 6.39 -1.67 -8.87
CA GLY A 84 5.54 -1.83 -7.69
C GLY A 84 5.43 -0.59 -6.79
N MET A 85 5.85 0.58 -7.26
CA MET A 85 5.72 1.81 -6.49
C MET A 85 4.28 2.34 -6.52
N ILE A 86 3.79 2.81 -5.37
CA ILE A 86 2.58 3.63 -5.28
C ILE A 86 3.00 5.06 -4.95
N LEU A 87 3.03 5.93 -5.96
CA LEU A 87 3.42 7.33 -5.81
C LEU A 87 2.20 8.19 -5.50
N SER A 88 2.17 8.80 -4.33
CA SER A 88 1.24 9.89 -4.01
C SER A 88 1.82 11.21 -4.50
N ALA A 89 1.02 12.00 -5.22
CA ALA A 89 1.51 13.21 -5.89
C ALA A 89 0.42 14.28 -5.97
N GLY A 90 0.74 15.53 -5.61
CA GLY A 90 -0.15 16.68 -5.74
C GLY A 90 0.43 17.95 -5.15
N ALA A 91 0.04 19.12 -5.65
CA ALA A 91 0.56 20.43 -5.21
C ALA A 91 2.09 20.55 -5.17
N GLY A 92 2.82 19.77 -5.98
CA GLY A 92 4.30 19.72 -5.97
C GLY A 92 4.89 18.88 -4.83
N ALA A 93 4.08 18.26 -3.98
CA ALA A 93 4.50 17.31 -2.97
C ALA A 93 4.37 15.87 -3.47
N PHE A 94 5.35 15.03 -3.08
CA PHE A 94 5.41 13.63 -3.46
C PHE A 94 5.70 12.77 -2.23
N SER A 95 4.99 11.66 -2.10
CA SER A 95 5.27 10.65 -1.10
C SER A 95 4.99 9.26 -1.67
N MET A 96 5.40 8.23 -0.94
CA MET A 96 5.24 6.85 -1.38
C MET A 96 4.37 6.11 -0.38
N ALA A 97 3.31 5.49 -0.88
CA ALA A 97 2.47 4.59 -0.11
C ALA A 97 2.96 3.15 -0.24
N ARG A 98 2.88 2.38 0.84
CA ARG A 98 3.21 0.95 0.87
C ARG A 98 2.28 0.21 1.82
N ILE A 99 2.07 -1.07 1.55
CA ILE A 99 1.48 -2.02 2.51
C ILE A 99 2.64 -2.62 3.29
N VAL A 100 2.55 -2.57 4.61
CA VAL A 100 3.55 -3.07 5.56
C VAL A 100 2.86 -3.86 6.65
N GLU A 101 3.61 -4.74 7.31
CA GLU A 101 3.12 -5.58 8.39
C GLU A 101 4.09 -5.47 9.58
N THR A 102 3.57 -5.61 10.80
CA THR A 102 4.39 -5.84 12.01
C THR A 102 5.12 -7.18 11.91
N GLU A 103 6.05 -7.44 12.83
CA GLU A 103 6.82 -8.69 12.81
C GLU A 103 5.95 -9.95 12.87
N GLY A 104 4.79 -9.85 13.51
CA GLY A 104 3.90 -10.97 13.78
C GLY A 104 4.36 -11.77 14.99
N VAL A 105 3.41 -12.45 15.63
CA VAL A 105 3.66 -13.19 16.88
C VAL A 105 3.00 -14.56 16.78
N PHE A 106 3.74 -15.60 17.12
CA PHE A 106 3.17 -16.92 17.27
C PHE A 106 2.34 -17.00 18.57
N VAL A 107 1.05 -17.28 18.44
CA VAL A 107 0.10 -17.31 19.56
C VAL A 107 -0.25 -18.74 20.01
N GLY A 108 0.08 -19.76 19.22
CA GLY A 108 -0.21 -21.17 19.51
C GLY A 108 -0.71 -21.94 18.28
N GLN A 109 -0.90 -23.25 18.45
CA GLN A 109 -1.50 -24.17 17.48
C GLN A 109 -2.35 -25.23 18.22
N GLY A 110 -3.27 -25.88 17.51
CA GLY A 110 -4.14 -26.91 18.10
C GLY A 110 -4.99 -26.34 19.24
N GLU A 111 -5.06 -27.05 20.36
CA GLU A 111 -5.83 -26.63 21.55
C GLU A 111 -5.31 -25.32 22.19
N GLY A 112 -4.05 -24.95 21.94
CA GLY A 112 -3.46 -23.70 22.43
C GLY A 112 -3.78 -22.47 21.56
N LEU A 113 -4.43 -22.64 20.41
CA LEU A 113 -4.86 -21.53 19.55
C LEU A 113 -6.30 -21.12 19.90
N SER A 114 -6.43 -20.04 20.66
CA SER A 114 -7.72 -19.46 21.03
C SER A 114 -7.77 -17.94 20.82
N ALA A 115 -8.97 -17.37 20.87
CA ALA A 115 -9.15 -15.93 20.82
C ALA A 115 -8.46 -15.23 22.01
N GLU A 116 -8.47 -15.87 23.19
CA GLU A 116 -7.80 -15.41 24.39
C GLU A 116 -6.28 -15.43 24.24
N ALA A 117 -5.72 -16.45 23.57
CA ALA A 117 -4.28 -16.51 23.27
C ALA A 117 -3.84 -15.38 22.33
N VAL A 118 -4.68 -15.01 21.36
CA VAL A 118 -4.46 -13.83 20.50
C VAL A 118 -4.55 -12.54 21.32
N ALA A 119 -5.59 -12.40 22.12
CA ALA A 119 -5.80 -11.22 22.96
C ALA A 119 -4.65 -11.00 23.95
N ALA A 120 -4.13 -12.08 24.55
CA ALA A 120 -3.00 -12.03 25.48
C ALA A 120 -1.70 -11.52 24.84
N LYS A 121 -1.56 -11.61 23.51
CA LYS A 121 -0.39 -11.11 22.77
C LYS A 121 -0.72 -9.91 21.87
N TRP A 122 -1.88 -9.27 22.05
CA TRP A 122 -2.36 -8.22 21.14
C TRP A 122 -1.41 -7.02 21.04
N ASP A 123 -0.84 -6.60 22.17
CA ASP A 123 0.12 -5.48 22.19
C ASP A 123 1.37 -5.80 21.36
N GLN A 124 1.83 -7.05 21.37
CA GLN A 124 2.97 -7.48 20.55
C GLN A 124 2.59 -7.59 19.07
N ILE A 125 1.38 -8.07 18.77
CA ILE A 125 0.86 -8.18 17.39
C ILE A 125 0.75 -6.78 16.75
N THR A 126 0.32 -5.79 17.53
CA THR A 126 0.03 -4.43 17.07
C THR A 126 1.17 -3.43 17.31
N ASP A 127 2.32 -3.88 17.80
CA ASP A 127 3.50 -3.03 18.01
C ASP A 127 4.10 -2.58 16.67
N VAL A 128 3.74 -1.37 16.25
CA VAL A 128 4.22 -0.74 15.02
C VAL A 128 5.72 -0.45 15.03
N ALA A 129 6.40 -0.49 16.18
CA ALA A 129 7.86 -0.38 16.21
C ALA A 129 8.54 -1.59 15.55
N THR A 130 7.85 -2.73 15.46
CA THR A 130 8.34 -3.96 14.80
C THR A 130 8.01 -4.02 13.30
N THR A 131 7.47 -2.93 12.73
CA THR A 131 7.04 -2.86 11.34
C THR A 131 8.17 -3.25 10.38
N LYS A 132 7.92 -4.28 9.56
CA LYS A 132 8.87 -4.78 8.57
C LYS A 132 8.84 -3.93 7.29
N PRO A 133 9.94 -3.90 6.52
CA PRO A 133 9.91 -3.38 5.17
C PRO A 133 8.81 -4.05 4.33
N ALA A 134 8.21 -3.30 3.41
CA ALA A 134 7.12 -3.82 2.57
C ALA A 134 7.56 -5.04 1.76
N PHE A 135 6.77 -6.12 1.83
CA PHE A 135 6.99 -7.33 1.05
C PHE A 135 6.84 -7.08 -0.45
N GLN A 136 7.65 -7.76 -1.25
CA GLN A 136 7.65 -7.64 -2.71
C GLN A 136 6.77 -8.69 -3.40
N SER A 137 6.47 -9.80 -2.72
CA SER A 137 5.61 -10.88 -3.22
C SER A 137 4.86 -11.59 -2.10
N GLY A 138 3.83 -12.36 -2.46
CA GLY A 138 3.14 -13.24 -1.49
C GLY A 138 4.05 -14.32 -0.90
N GLY A 139 5.13 -14.71 -1.60
CA GLY A 139 6.13 -15.66 -1.09
C GLY A 139 6.93 -15.10 0.08
N GLU A 140 7.34 -13.83 0.01
CA GLU A 140 8.05 -13.15 1.11
C GLU A 140 7.16 -13.03 2.36
N HIS A 141 5.87 -12.72 2.17
CA HIS A 141 4.90 -12.73 3.27
C HIS A 141 4.80 -14.13 3.92
N GLY A 142 4.72 -15.21 3.12
CA GLY A 142 4.71 -16.57 3.64
C GLY A 142 5.96 -16.91 4.47
N GLN A 143 7.14 -16.48 4.02
CA GLN A 143 8.39 -16.64 4.77
C GLN A 143 8.35 -15.91 6.12
N ASN A 144 7.75 -14.72 6.18
CA ASN A 144 7.58 -13.97 7.42
C ASN A 144 6.77 -14.75 8.46
N ILE A 145 5.62 -15.31 8.05
CA ILE A 145 4.77 -16.10 8.93
C ILE A 145 5.49 -17.34 9.44
N PHE A 146 6.21 -18.07 8.57
CA PHE A 146 6.98 -19.23 9.00
C PHE A 146 8.12 -18.87 9.96
N ALA A 147 8.76 -17.71 9.80
CA ALA A 147 9.77 -17.23 10.74
C ALA A 147 9.17 -16.96 12.12
N ALA A 148 7.99 -16.33 12.20
CA ALA A 148 7.29 -16.08 13.46
C ALA A 148 6.93 -17.39 14.17
N VAL A 149 6.41 -18.39 13.44
CA VAL A 149 6.13 -19.73 13.97
C VAL A 149 7.40 -20.38 14.50
N ALA A 150 8.48 -20.38 13.71
CA ALA A 150 9.74 -20.99 14.11
C ALA A 150 10.38 -20.32 15.34
N ALA A 151 10.20 -19.01 15.51
CA ALA A 151 10.64 -18.28 16.70
C ALA A 151 9.81 -18.67 17.94
N GLY A 152 8.48 -18.73 17.81
CA GLY A 152 7.57 -19.05 18.91
C GLY A 152 7.54 -20.51 19.33
N MET A 153 7.96 -21.45 18.47
CA MET A 153 8.10 -22.87 18.85
C MET A 153 9.41 -23.18 19.60
N LYS A 154 10.37 -22.23 19.63
CA LYS A 154 11.66 -22.38 20.31
C LYS A 154 11.68 -21.84 21.74
N GLY A 155 10.71 -21.00 22.10
CA GLY A 155 10.53 -20.41 23.44
C GLY A 155 9.37 -21.05 24.17
#